data_AF-A0A7L3PLU4-F1
#
_entry.id   AF-A0A7L3PLU4-F1
#
_cell.length_a   1.000
_cell.length_b   1.000
_cell.length_c   1.000
_cell.angle_alpha   90.00
_cell.angle_beta   90.00
_cell.angle_gamma   90.00
#
_symmetry.space_group_name_H-M   'P 1'
#
loop_
_entity.id
_entity.type
_entity.pdbx_description
1 polymer ?
#
loop_
_entity_poly.entity_id
_entity_poly.type
_entity_poly.pdbx_seq_one_letter_code
_entity_poly.pdbx_strand_id
1 'polypeptide(L)' 'GAKNLYIISVKGIKGRLNRLPAAGVGDMVMATVKKGKPELRKKVHPAVVIRQRKSYRRKDGVFLYFEDNAGVIVNN' A
#
# COMPACT_ATOMS: atom_id res chain seq x y z
N GLY A 1 -3.43 17.07 2.57
CA GLY A 1 -3.81 15.90 1.77
C GLY A 1 -4.27 14.75 2.66
N ALA A 2 -4.27 13.53 2.14
CA ALA A 2 -4.34 12.33 2.98
C ALA A 2 -3.07 12.24 3.84
N LYS A 3 -3.20 11.91 5.13
CA LYS A 3 -2.06 11.72 6.05
C LYS A 3 -1.84 10.25 6.38
N ASN A 4 -2.93 9.50 6.58
CA ASN A 4 -2.88 8.07 6.90
C ASN A 4 -3.76 7.29 5.93
N LEU A 5 -3.16 6.28 5.30
CA LEU A 5 -3.82 5.33 4.41
C LEU A 5 -4.07 4.02 5.16
N TYR A 6 -5.24 3.44 4.94
CA TYR A 6 -5.60 2.12 5.43
C TYR A 6 -5.93 1.21 4.25
N ILE A 7 -5.12 0.16 4.06
CA ILE A 7 -5.26 -0.79 2.95
C ILE A 7 -6.47 -1.69 3.21
N ILE A 8 -7.31 -1.86 2.18
CA ILE A 8 -8.51 -2.71 2.22
C ILE A 8 -8.32 -3.94 1.35
N SER A 9 -7.74 -3.77 0.16
CA SER A 9 -7.47 -4.87 -0.76
C SER A 9 -6.24 -4.58 -1.61
N VAL A 10 -5.69 -5.63 -2.20
CA VAL A 10 -4.55 -5.57 -3.11
C VAL A 10 -5.04 -5.99 -4.51
N LYS A 11 -4.69 -5.21 -5.53
CA LYS A 11 -5.10 -5.50 -6.91
C LYS A 11 -4.31 -6.70 -7.44
N GLY A 12 -4.99 -7.60 -8.16
CA GLY A 12 -4.34 -8.72 -8.87
C GLY A 12 -4.04 -9.96 -8.01
N ILE A 13 -4.45 -10.00 -6.74
CA ILE A 13 -4.23 -11.17 -5.87
C ILE A 13 -5.41 -12.15 -5.97
N LYS A 14 -5.11 -13.42 -6.28
CA LYS A 14 -6.04 -14.54 -6.05
C LYS A 14 -5.92 -14.96 -4.59
N GLY A 15 -7.02 -14.86 -3.84
CA GLY A 15 -7.07 -15.23 -2.42
C GLY A 15 -6.80 -16.72 -2.20
N ARG A 16 -6.31 -17.08 -1.01
CA ARG A 16 -6.17 -18.45 -0.54
C ARG A 16 -6.81 -18.56 0.85
N LEU A 17 -7.45 -19.69 1.15
CA LEU A 17 -8.04 -19.95 2.46
C LEU A 17 -7.03 -19.65 3.58
N ASN A 18 -7.45 -18.88 4.58
CA ASN A 18 -6.66 -18.43 5.74
C ASN A 18 -5.43 -17.56 5.42
N ARG A 19 -5.31 -17.00 4.20
CA ARG A 19 -4.24 -16.05 3.85
C ARG A 19 -4.80 -14.67 3.59
N LEU A 20 -4.34 -13.70 4.38
CA LEU A 20 -4.61 -12.29 4.11
C LEU A 20 -3.85 -11.84 2.85
N PRO A 21 -4.49 -11.07 1.95
CA PRO A 21 -3.79 -10.41 0.84
C PRO A 21 -2.65 -9.54 1.37
N ALA A 22 -1.47 -9.68 0.78
CA ALA A 22 -0.27 -8.91 1.15
C ALA A 22 0.21 -8.10 -0.05
N ALA A 23 0.77 -6.91 0.21
CA ALA A 23 1.34 -6.03 -0.80
C ALA A 23 2.76 -5.63 -0.41
N GLY A 24 3.61 -5.42 -1.40
CA GLY A 24 4.95 -4.86 -1.27
C GLY A 24 5.11 -3.56 -2.07
N VAL A 25 6.33 -3.02 -2.08
CA VAL A 25 6.69 -1.84 -2.87
C VAL A 25 6.42 -2.09 -4.36
N GLY A 26 5.69 -1.17 -4.98
CA GLY A 26 5.27 -1.22 -6.39
C GLY A 26 3.87 -1.78 -6.61
N ASP A 27 3.27 -2.43 -5.61
CA ASP A 27 1.93 -3.01 -5.76
C ASP A 27 0.83 -1.94 -5.67
N MET A 28 -0.20 -2.12 -6.50
CA MET A 28 -1.42 -1.31 -6.45
C MET A 28 -2.39 -1.87 -5.41
N VAL A 29 -2.82 -1.01 -4.50
CA VAL A 29 -3.72 -1.32 -3.39
C VAL A 29 -4.95 -0.40 -3.43
N MET A 30 -6.07 -0.88 -2.90
CA MET A 30 -7.22 -0.03 -2.60
C MET A 30 -7.14 0.40 -1.15
N ALA A 31 -7.15 1.70 -0.91
CA ALA A 31 -6.97 2.28 0.41
C ALA A 31 -8.03 3.33 0.74
N THR A 32 -8.32 3.49 2.03
CA THR A 32 -9.13 4.60 2.56
C THR A 32 -8.28 5.55 3.37
N VAL A 33 -8.64 6.83 3.37
CA VAL A 33 -7.98 7.84 4.21
C VAL A 33 -8.61 7.83 5.60
N LYS A 34 -7.84 7.48 6.62
CA LYS A 34 -8.30 7.50 8.02
C LYS A 34 -8.13 8.89 8.65
N LYS A 35 -6.98 9.51 8.42
CA LYS A 35 -6.63 10.88 8.85
C LYS A 35 -6.26 11.71 7.63
N GLY A 36 -6.83 12.91 7.50
CA GLY A 36 -6.61 13.80 6.36
C GLY A 36 -7.81 14.72 6.10
N LYS A 37 -7.83 15.35 4.92
CA LYS A 37 -8.94 16.21 4.47
C LYS A 37 -10.28 15.45 4.54
N PRO A 38 -11.35 16.06 5.09
CA PRO A 38 -12.67 15.42 5.21
C PRO A 38 -13.22 14.88 3.88
N GLU A 39 -13.00 15.58 2.78
CA GLU A 39 -13.46 15.21 1.42
C GLU A 39 -12.92 13.87 0.92
N LEU A 40 -11.73 13.47 1.40
CA LEU A 40 -11.03 12.24 1.02
C LEU A 40 -11.33 11.08 1.98
N ARG A 41 -11.94 11.36 3.14
CA ARG A 41 -12.26 10.32 4.13
C ARG A 41 -13.50 9.55 3.65
N LYS A 42 -13.63 8.29 4.10
CA LYS A 42 -14.75 7.38 3.78
C LYS A 42 -14.87 7.00 2.29
N LYS A 43 -14.01 7.52 1.41
CA LYS A 43 -13.90 7.12 0.00
C LYS A 43 -12.75 6.13 -0.18
N VAL A 44 -12.94 5.19 -1.10
CA VAL A 44 -11.90 4.24 -1.51
C VAL A 44 -11.13 4.83 -2.68
N HIS A 45 -9.80 4.86 -2.56
CA HIS A 45 -8.90 5.37 -3.58
C HIS A 45 -7.86 4.31 -3.95
N PRO A 46 -7.50 4.17 -5.23
CA PRO A 46 -6.34 3.38 -5.60
C PRO A 46 -5.08 4.09 -5.13
N ALA A 47 -4.11 3.31 -4.65
CA ALA A 47 -2.83 3.81 -4.19
C ALA A 47 -1.72 2.81 -4.55
N VAL A 48 -0.48 3.29 -4.61
CA VAL A 48 0.71 2.45 -4.83
C VAL A 48 1.59 2.51 -3.59
N VAL A 49 2.09 1.37 -3.13
CA VAL A 49 3.04 1.29 -2.01
C VAL A 49 4.43 1.69 -2.52
N ILE A 50 5.04 2.70 -1.90
CA ILE A 50 6.33 3.26 -2.34
C ILE A 50 7.49 2.89 -1.41
N ARG A 51 7.22 2.73 -0.11
CA ARG A 51 8.22 2.37 0.91
C ARG A 51 7.66 1.29 1.80
N GLN A 52 8.52 0.36 2.19
CA GLN A 52 8.19 -0.71 3.12
C GLN A 52 9.31 -0.92 4.14
N ARG A 53 8.93 -1.12 5.41
CA ARG A 53 9.87 -1.41 6.49
C ARG A 53 10.40 -2.84 6.44
N LYS A 54 9.65 -3.76 5.86
CA LYS A 54 10.11 -5.15 5.69
C LYS A 54 11.19 -5.21 4.62
N SER A 55 12.33 -5.79 4.94
CA SER A 55 13.42 -5.98 3.97
C SER A 55 12.96 -6.80 2.76
N TYR A 56 13.33 -6.36 1.56
CA TYR A 56 13.16 -7.12 0.34
C TYR A 56 14.46 -7.19 -0.45
N ARG A 57 14.59 -8.26 -1.24
CA ARG A 57 15.76 -8.50 -2.08
C ARG A 57 15.58 -7.79 -3.42
N ARG A 58 16.54 -6.94 -3.77
CA ARG A 58 16.62 -6.32 -5.10
C ARG A 58 17.26 -7.28 -6.11
N LYS A 59 17.13 -6.96 -7.40
CA LYS A 59 17.64 -7.80 -8.52
C LYS A 59 19.15 -7.99 -8.49
N ASP A 60 19.88 -7.01 -7.98
CA ASP A 60 21.33 -7.02 -7.74
C ASP A 60 21.74 -7.87 -6.52
N GLY A 61 20.79 -8.41 -5.77
CA GLY A 61 21.02 -9.30 -4.63
C GLY A 61 21.09 -8.59 -3.28
N VAL A 62 21.09 -7.25 -3.26
CA VAL A 62 21.14 -6.46 -2.02
C VAL A 62 19.77 -6.48 -1.32
N PHE A 63 19.77 -6.56 0.00
CA PHE A 63 18.57 -6.38 0.82
C PHE A 63 18.38 -4.92 1.17
N LEU A 64 17.22 -4.36 0.84
CA LEU A 64 16.85 -2.99 1.16
C LEU A 64 15.63 -2.97 2.08
N TYR A 65 15.62 -2.05 3.04
CA TYR A 65 14.47 -1.73 3.88
C TYR A 65 14.37 -0.21 4.04
N PHE A 66 13.15 0.28 4.27
CA PHE A 66 12.90 1.68 4.57
C PHE A 66 12.59 1.86 6.07
N GLU A 67 12.68 3.10 6.55
CA GLU A 67 12.35 3.44 7.92
C GLU A 67 10.85 3.21 8.22
N ASP A 68 9.99 3.58 7.26
CA ASP A 68 8.54 3.58 7.39
C ASP A 68 7.82 2.95 6.18
N ASN A 69 6.52 2.69 6.36
CA ASN A 69 5.62 2.27 5.29
C ASN A 69 4.91 3.49 4.73
N ALA A 70 4.98 3.68 3.41
CA ALA A 70 4.32 4.82 2.76
C ALA A 70 3.68 4.41 1.44
N GLY A 71 2.60 5.09 1.08
CA GLY A 71 1.89 4.91 -0.17
C GLY A 71 1.41 6.24 -0.75
N VAL A 72 1.24 6.26 -2.06
CA VAL A 72 0.78 7.44 -2.83
C VAL A 72 -0.55 7.11 -3.47
N ILE A 73 -1.55 7.98 -3.30
CA ILE A 73 -2.83 7.86 -3.98
C ILE A 73 -2.61 8.15 -5.46
N VAL A 74 -3.13 7.29 -6.32
CA VAL A 74 -3.09 7.47 -7.77
C VAL A 74 -4.50 7.72 -8.30
N ASN A 75 -4.58 8.36 -9.47
CA ASN A 75 -5.83 8.39 -10.23
C ASN A 75 -5.92 7.15 -11.10
N ASN A 76 -7.16 6.81 -11.46
CA ASN A 76 -7.42 5.79 -12.47
C ASN A 76 -7.30 6.38 -13.87
#